data_AF-A0A553NEN2-F1
#
_entry.id   AF-A0A553NEN2-F1
#
_cell.length_a   1.000
_cell.length_b   1.000
_cell.length_c   1.000
_cell.angle_alpha   90.00
_cell.angle_beta   90.00
_cell.angle_gamma   90.00
#
_symmetry.space_group_name_H-M   'P 1'
#
loop_
_entity.id
_entity.type
_entity.pdbx_description
1 polymer ?
#
loop_
_entity_poly.entity_id
_entity_poly.type
_entity_poly.pdbx_seq_one_letter_code
_entity_poly.pdbx_strand_id
1 'polypeptide(L)'
;PPKPLHPNNDGGVFPSFRYNNNRNFWLEYSTPPSTTFPEYDEYYELRSTTPDPRPFFLNGDLTNNSVVEIPLGGTVFLDCQVAQFTSEFEVSWFRRENSNLHVLTIGHDTFSADDRYSLSFEKPLNWRLKIRPTLPRDNGTYVCQVSRHPPIILFTHVKIIVPRVHLVDEDRQEISEKHYKPGSTIELHCRVENFLPQFQDVIWRHQGEVITQGSDRGGISIKTKENNDTLSSHLYLATADAQDSGVYSCSVANLATAQLSLHILNGEEPAAIQSSRSVSIHHSMFQSPSTSIWNPGRLLALPLILSEIHPLVPLKTMPRMTDVACSLILSLQVHRFLLVIR
;
A
#
# COMPACT_ATOMS: atom_id res chain seq x y z
N PRO A 1 40.74 42.86 7.22
CA PRO A 1 41.39 43.32 8.46
C PRO A 1 40.77 42.64 9.70
N PRO A 2 41.59 41.87 10.42
CA PRO A 2 42.02 42.27 11.77
C PRO A 2 43.55 42.39 11.88
N LYS A 3 44.01 43.03 12.98
CA LYS A 3 45.37 43.55 13.22
C LYS A 3 46.43 42.46 13.55
N PRO A 4 47.74 42.76 13.36
CA PRO A 4 48.85 41.83 13.54
C PRO A 4 49.43 41.83 14.97
N LEU A 5 49.98 40.68 15.39
CA LEU A 5 50.79 40.52 16.60
C LEU A 5 52.26 40.86 16.30
N HIS A 6 52.85 41.73 17.13
CA HIS A 6 54.28 42.08 17.12
C HIS A 6 55.16 40.94 17.66
N PRO A 7 56.38 40.73 17.13
CA PRO A 7 57.39 39.89 17.75
C PRO A 7 58.28 40.72 18.70
N ASN A 8 58.45 40.25 19.93
CA ASN A 8 59.45 40.78 20.85
C ASN A 8 60.83 40.22 20.50
N ASN A 9 61.77 41.16 20.47
CA ASN A 9 63.18 41.00 20.17
C ASN A 9 63.93 41.13 21.49
N ASP A 10 64.60 40.08 21.95
CA ASP A 10 65.62 40.20 23.00
C ASP A 10 66.86 39.42 22.57
N GLY A 11 67.92 40.18 22.27
CA GLY A 11 69.25 39.69 21.99
C GLY A 11 70.05 39.50 23.27
N GLY A 12 70.89 38.46 23.29
CA GLY A 12 71.78 38.16 24.40
C GLY A 12 72.94 37.23 24.02
N VAL A 13 73.98 37.80 23.43
CA VAL A 13 75.42 37.55 23.61
C VAL A 13 75.94 36.08 23.66
N PHE A 14 76.73 35.73 22.63
CA PHE A 14 77.64 34.57 22.59
C PHE A 14 78.95 34.82 23.33
N PRO A 15 79.61 33.76 23.84
CA PRO A 15 81.07 33.67 23.83
C PRO A 15 81.57 32.49 22.99
N SER A 16 82.53 32.82 22.14
CA SER A 16 83.40 31.96 21.34
C SER A 16 84.39 31.14 22.17
N PHE A 17 84.64 29.88 21.79
CA PHE A 17 85.89 29.18 22.12
C PHE A 17 86.57 28.61 20.87
N ARG A 18 87.85 28.94 20.73
CA ARG A 18 88.77 28.57 19.65
C ARG A 18 89.28 27.14 19.78
N TYR A 19 89.52 26.57 18.60
CA TYR A 19 90.35 25.43 18.22
C TYR A 19 91.54 25.10 19.14
N ASN A 20 91.75 23.79 19.36
CA ASN A 20 93.08 23.21 19.20
C ASN A 20 92.97 21.69 18.94
N ASN A 21 93.33 21.21 17.74
CA ASN A 21 93.68 19.80 17.59
C ASN A 21 94.80 19.65 16.56
N ASN A 22 96.02 19.65 17.10
CA ASN A 22 97.22 19.11 16.49
C ASN A 22 97.17 17.59 16.72
N ARG A 23 97.11 16.78 15.65
CA ARG A 23 97.83 15.49 15.51
C ARG A 23 97.39 14.70 14.27
N ASN A 24 98.31 14.69 13.31
CA ASN A 24 98.89 13.51 12.65
C ASN A 24 97.91 12.45 12.12
N PHE A 25 97.59 12.66 10.84
CA PHE A 25 96.92 11.77 9.91
C PHE A 25 97.90 10.63 9.50
N TRP A 26 97.42 9.38 9.56
CA TRP A 26 98.04 8.11 9.15
C TRP A 26 98.99 7.42 10.14
N LEU A 27 98.42 6.47 10.90
CA LEU A 27 98.90 5.07 11.02
C LEU A 27 98.07 4.37 12.11
N GLU A 28 96.97 3.74 11.73
CA GLU A 28 96.66 2.38 12.20
C GLU A 28 95.49 1.82 11.40
N TYR A 29 95.84 0.89 10.52
CA TYR A 29 94.91 0.02 9.82
C TYR A 29 94.44 -1.08 10.78
N SER A 30 93.20 -1.52 10.57
CA SER A 30 92.65 -2.86 10.90
C SER A 30 91.79 -2.99 12.15
N THR A 31 90.60 -2.38 12.15
CA THR A 31 89.42 -2.96 12.82
C THR A 31 88.23 -2.94 11.86
N PRO A 32 87.48 -4.05 11.68
CA PRO A 32 86.25 -4.01 10.91
C PRO A 32 85.23 -3.13 11.63
N PRO A 33 84.48 -2.25 10.95
CA PRO A 33 83.41 -1.52 11.60
C PRO A 33 82.32 -2.51 11.99
N SER A 34 82.08 -2.67 13.29
CA SER A 34 80.82 -3.21 13.78
C SER A 34 79.73 -2.24 13.33
N THR A 35 79.03 -2.58 12.27
CA THR A 35 77.82 -1.88 11.82
C THR A 35 76.71 -2.16 12.81
N THR A 36 76.71 -1.46 13.95
CA THR A 36 75.50 -1.27 14.72
C THR A 36 74.74 -0.15 14.04
N PHE A 37 73.79 -0.52 13.17
CA PHE A 37 72.81 0.41 12.65
C PHE A 37 72.09 1.05 13.85
N PRO A 38 71.91 2.39 13.91
CA PRO A 38 70.99 2.96 14.86
C PRO A 38 69.60 2.39 14.55
N GLU A 39 69.00 1.81 15.57
CA GLU A 39 67.62 1.31 15.58
C GLU A 39 66.74 2.44 15.07
N TYR A 40 66.22 2.25 13.85
CA TYR A 40 65.22 3.15 13.29
C TYR A 40 63.97 2.90 14.12
N ASP A 41 63.67 3.80 15.06
CA ASP A 41 62.41 3.78 15.81
C ASP A 41 61.27 3.85 14.80
N GLU A 42 60.78 2.68 14.41
CA GLU A 42 59.53 2.49 13.71
C GLU A 42 58.45 3.00 14.66
N TYR A 43 58.01 4.25 14.45
CA TYR A 43 56.76 4.74 15.02
C TYR A 43 55.67 3.81 14.52
N TYR A 44 55.37 2.77 15.30
CA TYR A 44 54.14 2.01 15.14
C TYR A 44 53.00 3.01 15.33
N GLU A 45 52.44 3.50 14.24
CA GLU A 45 51.05 3.92 14.27
C GLU A 45 50.28 2.71 14.78
N LEU A 46 49.78 2.80 16.02
CA LEU A 46 48.80 1.88 16.57
C LEU A 46 47.57 1.96 15.67
N ARG A 47 47.58 1.23 14.55
CA ARG A 47 46.36 0.91 13.81
C ARG A 47 45.55 0.06 14.76
N SER A 48 44.45 0.64 15.23
CA SER A 48 43.45 -0.10 15.98
C SER A 48 43.12 -1.36 15.19
N THR A 49 43.41 -2.52 15.77
CA THR A 49 43.12 -3.83 15.15
C THR A 49 41.64 -4.16 15.20
N THR A 50 40.82 -3.30 15.83
CA THR A 50 39.37 -3.36 15.75
C THR A 50 38.95 -2.93 14.34
N PRO A 51 38.27 -3.78 13.56
CA PRO A 51 37.66 -3.34 12.31
C PRO A 51 36.79 -2.12 12.58
N ASP A 52 36.89 -1.09 11.74
CA ASP A 52 36.04 0.09 11.89
C ASP A 52 34.56 -0.34 11.96
N PRO A 53 33.78 0.23 12.89
CA PRO A 53 32.37 -0.12 13.05
C PRO A 53 31.64 0.12 11.73
N ARG A 54 31.03 -0.94 11.18
CA ARG A 54 30.39 -0.91 9.86
C ARG A 54 28.90 -0.65 10.01
N PRO A 55 28.29 0.16 9.14
CA PRO A 55 26.89 0.52 9.28
C PRO A 55 25.99 -0.71 9.19
N PHE A 56 24.93 -0.70 9.99
CA PHE A 56 23.90 -1.73 10.06
C PHE A 56 22.54 -1.13 10.44
N PHE A 57 21.45 -1.83 10.15
CA PHE A 57 20.11 -1.40 10.53
C PHE A 57 19.82 -1.75 11.99
N LEU A 58 19.49 -0.76 12.83
CA LEU A 58 19.26 -0.97 14.28
C LEU A 58 18.14 -1.98 14.58
N ASN A 59 17.10 -2.01 13.76
CA ASN A 59 15.97 -2.92 13.88
C ASN A 59 15.70 -3.65 12.56
N GLY A 60 16.77 -3.95 11.80
CA GLY A 60 16.67 -4.55 10.47
C GLY A 60 15.85 -5.84 10.48
N ASP A 61 16.09 -6.72 11.45
CA ASP A 61 15.41 -8.02 11.53
C ASP A 61 13.88 -7.91 11.73
N LEU A 62 13.41 -6.82 12.35
CA LEU A 62 12.00 -6.55 12.60
C LEU A 62 11.34 -5.73 11.49
N THR A 63 12.10 -4.80 10.92
CA THR A 63 11.57 -3.80 9.97
C THR A 63 11.71 -4.23 8.52
N ASN A 64 12.58 -5.20 8.24
CA ASN A 64 12.76 -5.71 6.89
C ASN A 64 11.52 -6.46 6.43
N ASN A 65 11.09 -6.17 5.22
CA ASN A 65 9.90 -6.74 4.61
C ASN A 65 8.59 -6.38 5.35
N SER A 66 8.61 -5.36 6.23
CA SER A 66 7.44 -4.88 6.97
C SER A 66 6.36 -4.31 6.05
N VAL A 67 5.11 -4.33 6.49
CA VAL A 67 3.96 -3.70 5.81
C VAL A 67 3.51 -2.48 6.61
N VAL A 68 3.44 -1.34 5.95
CA VAL A 68 3.00 -0.07 6.53
C VAL A 68 1.70 0.35 5.86
N GLU A 69 0.61 0.40 6.63
CA GLU A 69 -0.70 0.85 6.17
C GLU A 69 -0.88 2.35 6.41
N ILE A 70 -1.24 3.07 5.34
CA ILE A 70 -1.20 4.54 5.33
C ILE A 70 -2.51 5.07 4.75
N PRO A 71 -3.13 6.09 5.37
CA PRO A 71 -4.33 6.70 4.83
C PRO A 71 -4.05 7.45 3.52
N LEU A 72 -5.02 7.44 2.59
CA LEU A 72 -5.01 8.29 1.40
C LEU A 72 -4.92 9.78 1.76
N GLY A 73 -4.15 10.56 0.99
CA GLY A 73 -4.02 12.01 1.15
C GLY A 73 -3.20 12.45 2.38
N GLY A 74 -2.79 11.50 3.22
CA GLY A 74 -2.01 11.73 4.43
C GLY A 74 -0.54 12.00 4.17
N THR A 75 0.25 11.90 5.24
CA THR A 75 1.72 11.94 5.19
C THR A 75 2.25 10.70 5.84
N VAL A 76 3.21 10.05 5.18
CA VAL A 76 3.94 8.93 5.75
C VAL A 76 5.42 9.28 5.89
N PHE A 77 6.03 8.68 6.90
CA PHE A 77 7.46 8.59 7.07
C PHE A 77 7.84 7.10 7.10
N LEU A 78 8.68 6.67 6.17
CA LEU A 78 9.25 5.32 6.19
C LEU A 78 10.60 5.39 6.88
N ASP A 79 10.72 4.70 8.02
CA ASP A 79 11.93 4.75 8.84
C ASP A 79 13.06 3.90 8.25
N CYS A 80 14.28 4.43 8.32
CA CYS A 80 15.49 3.69 8.02
C CYS A 80 16.59 4.10 9.01
N GLN A 81 16.66 3.37 10.11
CA GLN A 81 17.57 3.64 11.22
C GLN A 81 18.90 2.94 11.00
N VAL A 82 19.96 3.71 10.78
CA VAL A 82 21.31 3.20 10.45
C VAL A 82 22.28 3.53 11.58
N ALA A 83 22.71 2.52 12.32
CA ALA A 83 23.75 2.66 13.33
C ALA A 83 25.14 2.68 12.69
N GLN A 84 26.13 3.17 13.44
CA GLN A 84 27.55 3.19 13.01
C GLN A 84 27.72 3.86 11.63
N PHE A 85 26.91 4.88 11.37
CA PHE A 85 26.96 5.67 10.14
C PHE A 85 28.08 6.71 10.22
N THR A 86 28.92 6.76 9.19
CA THR A 86 29.99 7.75 9.00
C THR A 86 29.78 8.46 7.67
N SER A 87 30.48 9.57 7.44
CA SER A 87 30.39 10.35 6.18
C SER A 87 30.93 9.62 4.94
N GLU A 88 31.50 8.44 5.10
CA GLU A 88 31.98 7.59 3.99
C GLU A 88 30.85 6.77 3.36
N PHE A 89 29.73 6.64 4.06
CA PHE A 89 28.57 5.89 3.59
C PHE A 89 27.44 6.83 3.18
N GLU A 90 26.60 6.34 2.30
CA GLU A 90 25.41 7.03 1.82
C GLU A 90 24.18 6.14 2.02
N VAL A 91 23.08 6.76 2.43
CA VAL A 91 21.77 6.12 2.47
C VAL A 91 20.97 6.57 1.26
N SER A 92 20.41 5.61 0.52
CA SER A 92 19.60 5.87 -0.66
C SER A 92 18.24 5.22 -0.52
N TRP A 93 17.20 5.92 -0.94
CA TRP A 93 15.85 5.37 -1.07
C TRP A 93 15.52 5.09 -2.52
N PHE A 94 14.96 3.91 -2.77
CA PHE A 94 14.46 3.51 -4.06
C PHE A 94 13.00 3.08 -3.96
N ARG A 95 12.26 3.27 -5.05
CA ARG A 95 10.97 2.63 -5.27
C ARG A 95 11.19 1.46 -6.20
N ARG A 96 10.74 0.27 -5.80
CA ARG A 96 10.72 -0.91 -6.66
C ARG A 96 9.42 -0.94 -7.45
N GLU A 97 9.56 -1.05 -8.76
CA GLU A 97 8.45 -1.27 -9.70
C GLU A 97 8.79 -2.50 -10.55
N ASN A 98 8.05 -3.59 -10.35
CA ASN A 98 8.37 -4.90 -10.92
C ASN A 98 9.83 -5.32 -10.59
N SER A 99 10.70 -5.38 -11.60
CA SER A 99 12.14 -5.67 -11.46
C SER A 99 13.03 -4.43 -11.40
N ASN A 100 12.48 -3.24 -11.66
CA ASN A 100 13.25 -2.00 -11.78
C ASN A 100 13.29 -1.25 -10.44
N LEU A 101 14.41 -0.59 -10.18
CA LEU A 101 14.60 0.30 -9.04
C LEU A 101 14.69 1.73 -9.54
N HIS A 102 13.74 2.56 -9.12
CA HIS A 102 13.73 3.99 -9.38
C HIS A 102 14.30 4.72 -8.16
N VAL A 103 15.35 5.51 -8.36
CA VAL A 103 15.93 6.31 -7.27
C VAL A 103 14.96 7.40 -6.84
N LEU A 104 14.79 7.53 -5.52
CA LEU A 104 14.00 8.60 -4.92
C LEU A 104 14.90 9.64 -4.27
N THR A 105 15.83 9.21 -3.41
CA THR A 105 16.79 10.08 -2.72
C THR A 105 18.15 9.39 -2.61
N ILE A 106 19.22 10.18 -2.59
CA ILE A 106 20.58 9.74 -2.25
C ILE A 106 21.14 10.74 -1.25
N GLY A 107 21.59 10.26 -0.09
CA GLY A 107 21.97 11.14 1.01
C GLY A 107 20.83 12.10 1.33
N HIS A 108 21.12 13.40 1.35
CA HIS A 108 20.14 14.46 1.60
C HIS A 108 19.40 14.96 0.34
N ASP A 109 19.81 14.52 -0.85
CA ASP A 109 19.31 15.02 -2.12
C ASP A 109 18.17 14.16 -2.66
N THR A 110 17.17 14.83 -3.25
CA THR A 110 16.00 14.16 -3.86
C THR A 110 16.19 14.12 -5.38
N PHE A 111 16.06 12.93 -5.96
CA PHE A 111 16.23 12.66 -7.39
C PHE A 111 14.93 12.30 -8.11
N SER A 112 13.87 11.98 -7.35
CA SER A 112 12.57 11.71 -7.94
C SER A 112 12.03 12.95 -8.66
N ALA A 113 11.38 12.76 -9.82
CA ALA A 113 10.64 13.82 -10.50
C ALA A 113 9.30 14.15 -9.83
N ASP A 114 8.84 13.32 -8.88
CA ASP A 114 7.63 13.56 -8.11
C ASP A 114 8.00 14.26 -6.79
N ASP A 115 7.73 15.57 -6.72
CA ASP A 115 8.07 16.47 -5.60
C ASP A 115 7.45 16.06 -4.24
N ARG A 116 6.52 15.10 -4.25
CA ARG A 116 5.91 14.56 -3.01
C ARG A 116 6.89 13.72 -2.20
N TYR A 117 7.91 13.15 -2.85
CA TYR A 117 8.98 12.42 -2.19
C TYR A 117 10.03 13.39 -1.68
N SER A 118 10.43 13.24 -0.43
CA SER A 118 11.56 14.00 0.12
C SER A 118 12.22 13.22 1.25
N LEU A 119 13.48 13.54 1.56
CA LEU A 119 14.09 13.05 2.79
C LEU A 119 13.60 13.88 3.99
N SER A 120 13.29 13.21 5.10
CA SER A 120 12.96 13.81 6.39
C SER A 120 13.87 13.23 7.49
N PHE A 121 15.17 13.45 7.33
CA PHE A 121 16.20 12.95 8.24
C PHE A 121 15.96 13.39 9.69
N GLU A 122 15.92 12.41 10.59
CA GLU A 122 15.81 12.62 12.03
C GLU A 122 17.12 12.22 12.69
N LYS A 123 17.80 13.22 13.24
CA LYS A 123 19.11 13.06 13.87
C LYS A 123 19.03 12.09 15.07
N PRO A 124 20.06 11.27 15.29
CA PRO A 124 21.33 11.23 14.54
C PRO A 124 21.36 10.19 13.40
N LEU A 125 20.34 9.33 13.28
CA LEU A 125 20.52 8.05 12.58
C LEU A 125 19.34 7.61 11.70
N ASN A 126 18.24 8.35 11.66
CA ASN A 126 17.02 7.90 10.99
C ASN A 126 16.79 8.63 9.67
N TRP A 127 17.05 7.93 8.57
CA TRP A 127 16.94 8.41 7.20
C TRP A 127 15.53 8.19 6.67
N ARG A 128 14.58 9.00 7.13
CA ARG A 128 13.17 8.77 6.79
C ARG A 128 12.83 9.25 5.39
N LEU A 129 12.22 8.39 4.59
CA LEU A 129 11.55 8.83 3.36
C LEU A 129 10.17 9.40 3.72
N LYS A 130 9.93 10.65 3.35
CA LYS A 130 8.63 11.31 3.50
C LYS A 130 7.89 11.27 2.16
N ILE A 131 6.59 10.94 2.22
CA ILE A 131 5.68 11.01 1.07
C ILE A 131 4.48 11.86 1.47
N ARG A 132 4.23 12.99 0.78
CA ARG A 132 3.07 13.85 1.03
C ARG A 132 2.63 14.63 -0.22
N PRO A 133 1.32 14.64 -0.56
CA PRO A 133 0.26 13.76 -0.04
C PRO A 133 0.42 12.34 -0.57
N THR A 134 -0.06 11.34 0.16
CA THR A 134 -0.08 9.94 -0.31
C THR A 134 -1.19 9.73 -1.34
N LEU A 135 -0.91 8.91 -2.35
CA LEU A 135 -1.82 8.61 -3.46
C LEU A 135 -1.96 7.10 -3.64
N PRO A 136 -3.06 6.58 -4.23
CA PRO A 136 -3.27 5.13 -4.36
C PRO A 136 -2.14 4.44 -5.14
N ARG A 137 -1.55 5.17 -6.10
CA ARG A 137 -0.40 4.69 -6.88
C ARG A 137 0.87 4.51 -6.08
N ASP A 138 0.96 4.98 -4.84
CA ASP A 138 2.16 4.84 -4.00
C ASP A 138 2.27 3.44 -3.38
N ASN A 139 1.25 2.59 -3.56
CA ASN A 139 1.32 1.16 -3.23
C ASN A 139 2.55 0.51 -3.86
N GLY A 140 3.32 -0.21 -3.06
CA GLY A 140 4.46 -0.96 -3.56
C GLY A 140 5.58 -1.11 -2.55
N THR A 141 6.73 -1.58 -3.02
CA THR A 141 7.91 -1.82 -2.19
C THR A 141 8.89 -0.65 -2.31
N TYR A 142 9.27 -0.11 -1.16
CA TYR A 142 10.31 0.90 -1.00
C TYR A 142 11.54 0.23 -0.40
N VAL A 143 12.71 0.73 -0.78
CA VAL A 143 13.99 0.11 -0.48
C VAL A 143 14.91 1.16 0.11
N CYS A 144 15.33 0.97 1.36
CA CYS A 144 16.43 1.73 1.92
C CYS A 144 17.73 0.93 1.75
N GLN A 145 18.73 1.54 1.12
CA GLN A 145 20.03 0.91 0.88
C GLN A 145 21.14 1.76 1.50
N VAL A 146 22.12 1.09 2.11
CA VAL A 146 23.36 1.74 2.57
C VAL A 146 24.53 1.29 1.67
N SER A 147 25.33 2.25 1.18
CA SER A 147 26.40 2.05 0.17
C SER A 147 27.65 1.29 0.64
N ARG A 148 27.54 0.51 1.72
CA ARG A 148 28.62 -0.35 2.21
C ARG A 148 28.95 -1.45 1.20
N HIS A 149 30.15 -2.05 1.30
CA HIS A 149 30.50 -3.27 0.58
C HIS A 149 30.51 -4.51 1.51
N PRO A 150 29.69 -5.56 1.23
CA PRO A 150 28.54 -5.54 0.31
C PRO A 150 27.41 -4.63 0.81
N PRO A 151 26.52 -4.15 -0.09
CA PRO A 151 25.44 -3.24 0.29
C PRO A 151 24.43 -3.95 1.17
N ILE A 152 23.92 -3.22 2.16
CA ILE A 152 22.81 -3.69 3.01
C ILE A 152 21.52 -3.02 2.56
N ILE A 153 20.43 -3.79 2.56
CA ILE A 153 19.16 -3.39 1.97
C ILE A 153 18.02 -3.71 2.96
N LEU A 154 17.10 -2.77 3.12
CA LEU A 154 15.89 -2.88 3.92
C LEU A 154 14.66 -2.67 3.02
N PHE A 155 13.74 -3.63 3.03
CA PHE A 155 12.49 -3.57 2.26
C PHE A 155 11.33 -3.09 3.14
N THR A 156 10.49 -2.19 2.61
CA THR A 156 9.24 -1.76 3.25
C THR A 156 8.11 -1.79 2.24
N HIS A 157 7.03 -2.50 2.55
CA HIS A 157 5.83 -2.58 1.74
C HIS A 157 4.83 -1.52 2.18
N VAL A 158 4.53 -0.59 1.30
CA VAL A 158 3.55 0.46 1.54
C VAL A 158 2.20 0.03 0.97
N LYS A 159 1.17 0.10 1.82
CA LYS A 159 -0.23 -0.12 1.45
C LYS A 159 -1.06 1.11 1.81
N ILE A 160 -1.46 1.84 0.79
CA ILE A 160 -2.38 2.98 0.86
C ILE A 160 -3.79 2.45 1.03
N ILE A 161 -4.39 2.84 2.14
CA ILE A 161 -5.73 2.46 2.54
C ILE A 161 -6.71 3.53 2.08
N VAL A 162 -7.65 3.10 1.25
CA VAL A 162 -8.76 3.91 0.73
C VAL A 162 -10.05 3.35 1.33
N PRO A 163 -10.74 4.11 2.20
CA PRO A 163 -11.99 3.65 2.79
C PRO A 163 -13.05 3.47 1.72
N ARG A 164 -13.85 2.41 1.82
CA ARG A 164 -15.05 2.21 1.01
C ARG A 164 -16.27 2.33 1.89
N VAL A 165 -17.22 3.15 1.49
CA VAL A 165 -18.41 3.46 2.28
C VAL A 165 -19.62 2.99 1.50
N HIS A 166 -20.51 2.26 2.17
CA HIS A 166 -21.74 1.71 1.59
C HIS A 166 -22.91 1.96 2.53
N LEU A 167 -24.06 2.31 1.97
CA LEU A 167 -25.34 2.27 2.68
C LEU A 167 -25.97 0.94 2.37
N VAL A 168 -26.28 0.15 3.41
CA VAL A 168 -26.69 -1.25 3.25
C VAL A 168 -28.01 -1.54 3.94
N ASP A 169 -28.68 -2.58 3.49
CA ASP A 169 -29.87 -3.15 4.15
C ASP A 169 -29.52 -4.27 5.15
N GLU A 170 -30.55 -4.93 5.68
CA GLU A 170 -30.44 -6.04 6.63
C GLU A 170 -29.66 -7.23 6.05
N ASP A 171 -29.77 -7.46 4.74
CA ASP A 171 -29.08 -8.52 3.99
C ASP A 171 -27.67 -8.10 3.53
N ARG A 172 -27.20 -6.90 3.93
CA ARG A 172 -25.91 -6.30 3.58
C ARG A 172 -25.75 -6.00 2.08
N GLN A 173 -26.87 -5.84 1.37
CA GLN A 173 -26.87 -5.36 -0.01
C GLN A 173 -26.78 -3.84 -0.02
N GLU A 174 -26.06 -3.28 -0.98
CA GLU A 174 -25.97 -1.84 -1.16
C GLU A 174 -27.30 -1.28 -1.67
N ILE A 175 -27.77 -0.21 -1.02
CA ILE A 175 -29.06 0.42 -1.30
C ILE A 175 -28.88 1.89 -1.67
N SER A 176 -29.72 2.36 -2.60
CA SER A 176 -29.76 3.76 -3.06
C SER A 176 -31.07 4.48 -2.72
N GLU A 177 -32.09 3.72 -2.30
CA GLU A 177 -33.40 4.27 -1.96
C GLU A 177 -34.02 3.52 -0.77
N LYS A 178 -34.73 4.24 0.12
CA LYS A 178 -35.48 3.63 1.23
C LYS A 178 -36.80 4.37 1.48
N HIS A 179 -37.83 3.61 1.82
CA HIS A 179 -39.17 4.12 2.02
C HIS A 179 -39.68 3.88 3.44
N TYR A 180 -40.32 4.88 4.03
CA TYR A 180 -40.92 4.80 5.36
C TYR A 180 -42.33 5.38 5.35
N LYS A 181 -43.15 4.96 6.32
CA LYS A 181 -44.43 5.61 6.60
C LYS A 181 -44.23 6.69 7.67
N PRO A 182 -45.04 7.77 7.68
CA PRO A 182 -44.99 8.74 8.75
C PRO A 182 -45.21 8.08 10.13
N GLY A 183 -44.54 8.60 11.15
CA GLY A 183 -44.54 8.07 12.51
C GLY A 183 -43.61 6.88 12.74
N SER A 184 -43.04 6.27 11.69
CA SER A 184 -42.09 5.14 11.82
C SER A 184 -40.75 5.58 12.41
N THR A 185 -39.96 4.62 12.89
CA THR A 185 -38.54 4.85 13.21
C THR A 185 -37.70 4.54 11.99
N ILE A 186 -36.95 5.52 11.49
CA ILE A 186 -35.99 5.34 10.40
C ILE A 186 -34.73 4.71 10.99
N GLU A 187 -34.16 3.74 10.28
CA GLU A 187 -32.84 3.18 10.54
C GLU A 187 -32.04 3.15 9.24
N LEU A 188 -30.92 3.87 9.20
CA LEU A 188 -29.96 3.80 8.11
C LEU A 188 -28.67 3.15 8.60
N HIS A 189 -28.17 2.18 7.84
CA HIS A 189 -26.96 1.45 8.17
C HIS A 189 -25.85 1.80 7.18
N CYS A 190 -24.80 2.44 7.68
CA CYS A 190 -23.58 2.72 6.95
C CYS A 190 -22.49 1.73 7.33
N ARG A 191 -21.97 1.03 6.34
CA ARG A 191 -20.86 0.10 6.48
C ARG A 191 -19.63 0.68 5.80
N VAL A 192 -18.53 0.75 6.55
CA VAL A 192 -17.24 1.23 6.06
C VAL A 192 -16.24 0.09 6.09
N GLU A 193 -15.57 -0.13 4.97
CA GLU A 193 -14.49 -1.09 4.81
C GLU A 193 -13.16 -0.37 4.57
N ASN A 194 -12.04 -1.07 4.79
CA ASN A 194 -10.68 -0.51 4.67
C ASN A 194 -10.55 0.78 5.48
N PHE A 195 -10.98 0.77 6.74
CA PHE A 195 -10.78 1.90 7.63
C PHE A 195 -9.50 1.68 8.45
N LEU A 196 -8.87 2.77 8.88
CA LEU A 196 -7.78 2.76 9.84
C LEU A 196 -8.24 3.50 11.09
N PRO A 197 -7.78 3.12 12.30
CA PRO A 197 -8.18 3.78 13.55
C PRO A 197 -7.92 5.29 13.59
N GLN A 198 -6.97 5.81 12.81
CA GLN A 198 -6.72 7.24 12.69
C GLN A 198 -7.73 8.01 11.83
N PHE A 199 -8.63 7.33 11.10
CA PHE A 199 -9.73 8.01 10.44
C PHE A 199 -10.71 8.53 11.50
N GLN A 200 -11.22 9.76 11.29
CA GLN A 200 -12.27 10.33 12.13
C GLN A 200 -13.57 9.50 12.06
N ASP A 201 -14.48 9.72 13.01
CA ASP A 201 -15.79 9.08 13.08
C ASP A 201 -16.63 9.24 11.79
N VAL A 202 -17.60 8.33 11.60
CA VAL A 202 -18.58 8.41 10.51
C VAL A 202 -19.46 9.64 10.69
N ILE A 203 -19.49 10.50 9.67
CA ILE A 203 -20.32 11.70 9.65
C ILE A 203 -21.55 11.45 8.78
N TRP A 204 -22.73 11.60 9.40
CA TRP A 204 -24.03 11.57 8.72
C TRP A 204 -24.47 12.97 8.31
N ARG A 205 -25.03 13.10 7.11
CA ARG A 205 -25.63 14.35 6.61
C ARG A 205 -27.00 14.12 6.00
N HIS A 206 -27.90 15.08 6.14
CA HIS A 206 -29.18 15.16 5.46
C HIS A 206 -29.20 16.44 4.61
N GLN A 207 -29.49 16.33 3.32
CA GLN A 207 -29.45 17.44 2.36
C GLN A 207 -28.12 18.23 2.35
N GLY A 208 -27.01 17.57 2.74
CA GLY A 208 -25.68 18.17 2.82
C GLY A 208 -25.31 18.77 4.18
N GLU A 209 -26.26 18.88 5.12
CA GLU A 209 -26.02 19.40 6.47
C GLU A 209 -25.74 18.27 7.46
N VAL A 210 -24.81 18.50 8.40
CA VAL A 210 -24.41 17.49 9.39
C VAL A 210 -25.52 17.24 10.40
N ILE A 211 -25.88 15.98 10.57
CA ILE A 211 -26.87 15.55 11.56
C ILE A 211 -26.21 15.46 12.94
N THR A 212 -26.81 16.11 13.94
CA THR A 212 -26.29 16.13 15.33
C THR A 212 -27.30 15.53 16.31
N GLN A 213 -26.81 14.78 17.32
CA GLN A 213 -27.67 14.07 18.30
C GLN A 213 -28.39 14.96 19.32
N GLY A 214 -28.38 16.29 19.12
CA GLY A 214 -29.00 17.29 20.00
C GLY A 214 -29.73 18.39 19.24
N SER A 215 -30.06 18.18 17.97
CA SER A 215 -30.87 19.12 17.18
C SER A 215 -32.28 19.28 17.74
N ASP A 216 -32.92 20.41 17.45
CA ASP A 216 -34.30 20.72 17.86
C ASP A 216 -35.34 19.67 17.40
N ARG A 217 -35.04 18.91 16.33
CA ARG A 217 -35.86 17.78 15.88
C ARG A 217 -36.10 16.74 16.99
N GLY A 218 -35.10 16.50 17.84
CA GLY A 218 -35.10 15.40 18.82
C GLY A 218 -35.15 14.00 18.17
N GLY A 219 -35.07 12.96 19.00
CA GLY A 219 -35.23 11.57 18.55
C GLY A 219 -34.14 11.05 17.60
N ILE A 220 -32.98 11.71 17.52
CA ILE A 220 -31.83 11.31 16.70
C ILE A 220 -30.86 10.50 17.54
N SER A 221 -30.46 9.33 17.05
CA SER A 221 -29.39 8.52 17.66
C SER A 221 -28.43 8.01 16.60
N ILE A 222 -27.14 8.24 16.77
CA ILE A 222 -26.07 7.70 15.93
C ILE A 222 -25.29 6.72 16.80
N LYS A 223 -25.15 5.49 16.32
CA LYS A 223 -24.39 4.44 17.01
C LYS A 223 -23.35 3.89 16.05
N THR A 224 -22.08 4.08 16.38
CA THR A 224 -20.96 3.55 15.59
C THR A 224 -20.27 2.44 16.38
N LYS A 225 -20.06 1.29 15.74
CA LYS A 225 -19.39 0.13 16.29
C LYS A 225 -18.32 -0.37 15.32
N GLU A 226 -17.14 -0.65 15.85
CA GLU A 226 -16.06 -1.31 15.14
C GLU A 226 -16.18 -2.83 15.27
N ASN A 227 -16.03 -3.56 14.15
CA ASN A 227 -15.96 -5.02 14.12
C ASN A 227 -14.96 -5.47 13.04
N ASN A 228 -13.90 -6.19 13.41
CA ASN A 228 -12.98 -6.93 12.52
C ASN A 228 -12.75 -6.24 11.16
N ASP A 229 -12.12 -5.06 11.16
CA ASP A 229 -11.77 -4.25 9.98
C ASP A 229 -12.95 -3.58 9.23
N THR A 230 -14.13 -3.59 9.83
CA THR A 230 -15.30 -2.85 9.36
C THR A 230 -15.84 -1.91 10.43
N LEU A 231 -16.24 -0.71 10.02
CA LEU A 231 -16.93 0.24 10.88
C LEU A 231 -18.42 0.26 10.50
N SER A 232 -19.28 0.03 11.48
CA SER A 232 -20.73 -0.07 11.32
C SER A 232 -21.38 1.09 12.05
N SER A 233 -21.92 2.06 11.31
CA SER A 233 -22.64 3.20 11.88
C SER A 233 -24.12 3.11 11.56
N HIS A 234 -24.97 3.27 12.57
CA HIS A 234 -26.42 3.28 12.45
C HIS A 234 -26.96 4.65 12.81
N LEU A 235 -27.74 5.25 11.92
CA LEU A 235 -28.52 6.47 12.17
C LEU A 235 -29.97 6.07 12.42
N TYR A 236 -30.49 6.46 13.58
CA TYR A 236 -31.88 6.29 13.97
C TYR A 236 -32.57 7.65 14.05
N LEU A 237 -33.74 7.75 13.45
CA LEU A 237 -34.63 8.91 13.58
C LEU A 237 -36.01 8.43 14.02
N ALA A 238 -36.42 8.80 15.24
CA ALA A 238 -37.76 8.49 15.73
C ALA A 238 -38.81 9.37 15.05
N THR A 239 -40.06 8.88 15.00
CA THR A 239 -41.26 9.61 14.55
C THR A 239 -41.06 10.32 13.21
N ALA A 240 -40.87 9.54 12.14
CA ALA A 240 -40.63 10.03 10.79
C ALA A 240 -41.71 11.02 10.32
N ASP A 241 -41.31 12.18 9.81
CA ASP A 241 -42.20 13.19 9.23
C ASP A 241 -41.79 13.52 7.79
N ALA A 242 -42.68 14.08 6.98
CA ALA A 242 -42.41 14.42 5.57
C ALA A 242 -41.11 15.22 5.38
N GLN A 243 -40.75 16.08 6.34
CA GLN A 243 -39.50 16.87 6.33
C GLN A 243 -38.22 16.02 6.43
N ASP A 244 -38.30 14.81 6.97
CA ASP A 244 -37.16 13.89 7.02
C ASP A 244 -36.87 13.28 5.64
N SER A 245 -37.72 13.46 4.63
CA SER A 245 -37.44 13.00 3.26
C SER A 245 -36.25 13.74 2.64
N GLY A 246 -35.55 13.07 1.73
CA GLY A 246 -34.45 13.67 0.97
C GLY A 246 -33.19 12.80 0.97
N VAL A 247 -32.07 13.41 0.62
CA VAL A 247 -30.80 12.70 0.44
C VAL A 247 -30.06 12.62 1.76
N TYR A 248 -29.84 11.39 2.22
CA TYR A 248 -28.95 11.08 3.33
C TYR A 248 -27.59 10.66 2.80
N SER A 249 -26.54 11.01 3.52
CA SER A 249 -25.20 10.55 3.21
C SER A 249 -24.43 10.19 4.45
N CYS A 250 -23.58 9.16 4.35
CA CYS A 250 -22.59 8.84 5.35
C CYS A 250 -21.20 8.96 4.72
N SER A 251 -20.24 9.50 5.48
CA SER A 251 -18.90 9.78 4.98
C SER A 251 -17.84 9.55 6.06
N VAL A 252 -16.62 9.24 5.63
CA VAL A 252 -15.46 9.07 6.51
C VAL A 252 -14.31 9.94 6.02
N ALA A 253 -13.78 10.77 6.92
CA ALA A 253 -12.60 11.62 6.72
C ALA A 253 -12.59 12.47 5.43
N ASN A 254 -13.77 12.76 4.85
CA ASN A 254 -13.93 13.34 3.51
C ASN A 254 -13.20 12.58 2.38
N LEU A 255 -12.85 11.31 2.60
CA LEU A 255 -12.16 10.46 1.64
C LEU A 255 -13.15 9.61 0.81
N ALA A 256 -14.26 9.23 1.43
CA ALA A 256 -15.30 8.42 0.80
C ALA A 256 -16.69 8.80 1.36
N THR A 257 -17.72 8.68 0.52
CA THR A 257 -19.11 9.03 0.86
C THR A 257 -20.07 8.12 0.10
N ALA A 258 -21.11 7.64 0.77
CA ALA A 258 -22.26 6.98 0.16
C ALA A 258 -23.52 7.82 0.37
N GLN A 259 -24.47 7.73 -0.55
CA GLN A 259 -25.72 8.50 -0.54
C GLN A 259 -26.93 7.61 -0.79
N LEU A 260 -28.06 7.98 -0.19
CA LEU A 260 -29.34 7.29 -0.28
C LEU A 260 -30.48 8.32 -0.33
N SER A 261 -31.46 8.09 -1.20
CA SER A 261 -32.72 8.84 -1.20
C SER A 261 -33.72 8.21 -0.24
N LEU A 262 -34.22 8.99 0.72
CA LEU A 262 -35.23 8.55 1.67
C LEU A 262 -36.58 9.23 1.39
N HIS A 263 -37.63 8.42 1.31
CA HIS A 263 -38.97 8.87 1.01
C HIS A 263 -39.94 8.49 2.12
N ILE A 264 -40.70 9.46 2.62
CA ILE A 264 -41.77 9.22 3.59
C ILE A 264 -43.11 9.34 2.88
N LEU A 265 -43.79 8.20 2.74
CA LEU A 265 -45.01 8.06 1.96
C LEU A 265 -46.20 7.83 2.90
N ASN A 266 -47.24 8.64 2.73
CA ASN A 266 -48.56 8.32 3.26
C ASN A 266 -49.09 7.12 2.47
N GLY A 267 -49.49 6.06 3.17
CA GLY A 267 -49.92 4.81 2.56
C GLY A 267 -51.22 4.97 1.78
N GLU A 268 -51.12 5.31 0.50
CA GLU A 268 -51.99 4.79 -0.55
C GLU A 268 -51.09 3.95 -1.47
N GLU A 269 -51.49 2.71 -1.75
CA GLU A 269 -50.66 1.59 -2.22
C GLU A 269 -49.63 1.92 -3.32
N PRO A 270 -48.42 1.31 -3.31
CA PRO A 270 -47.56 1.34 -4.49
C PRO A 270 -48.31 0.65 -5.64
N ALA A 271 -48.47 1.38 -6.74
CA ALA A 271 -49.20 0.93 -7.92
C ALA A 271 -48.84 -0.52 -8.30
N ALA A 272 -49.87 -1.36 -8.41
CA ALA A 272 -49.76 -2.74 -8.81
C ALA A 272 -48.95 -2.91 -10.09
N ILE A 273 -47.91 -3.76 -10.04
CA ILE A 273 -47.21 -4.27 -11.22
C ILE A 273 -48.21 -5.10 -12.03
N GLN A 274 -48.77 -4.51 -13.09
CA GLN A 274 -49.60 -5.24 -14.04
C GLN A 274 -48.71 -6.12 -14.91
N SER A 275 -48.64 -7.42 -14.62
CA SER A 275 -48.28 -8.40 -15.65
C SER A 275 -49.58 -8.93 -16.26
N SER A 276 -49.92 -8.44 -17.45
CA SER A 276 -51.02 -8.95 -18.25
C SER A 276 -50.62 -10.28 -18.89
N ARG A 277 -51.18 -11.40 -18.40
CA ARG A 277 -51.42 -12.59 -19.23
C ARG A 277 -52.84 -13.07 -18.99
N SER A 278 -53.73 -12.61 -19.86
CA SER A 278 -55.06 -13.17 -20.06
C SER A 278 -54.96 -14.64 -20.48
N VAL A 279 -55.47 -15.55 -19.66
CA VAL A 279 -55.75 -16.93 -20.05
C VAL A 279 -57.15 -16.94 -20.66
N SER A 280 -57.24 -17.17 -21.97
CA SER A 280 -58.50 -17.42 -22.66
C SER A 280 -58.69 -18.94 -22.79
N ILE A 281 -59.68 -19.48 -22.09
CA ILE A 281 -60.15 -20.85 -22.25
C ILE A 281 -61.20 -20.87 -23.36
N HIS A 282 -61.04 -21.71 -24.37
CA HIS A 282 -62.17 -22.18 -25.17
C HIS A 282 -62.01 -23.66 -25.56
N HIS A 283 -63.11 -24.38 -25.49
CA HIS A 283 -63.25 -25.82 -25.49
C HIS A 283 -63.92 -26.31 -26.80
N SER A 284 -63.36 -27.39 -27.38
CA SER A 284 -63.98 -28.47 -28.22
C SER A 284 -64.72 -28.07 -29.52
N MET A 285 -64.91 -28.87 -30.58
CA MET A 285 -64.57 -30.25 -30.98
C MET A 285 -65.02 -30.44 -32.46
N PHE A 286 -64.40 -31.43 -33.14
CA PHE A 286 -64.98 -32.34 -34.16
C PHE A 286 -65.15 -32.00 -35.68
N GLN A 287 -64.56 -32.93 -36.46
CA GLN A 287 -65.04 -33.65 -37.67
C GLN A 287 -64.74 -33.14 -39.10
N SER A 288 -63.96 -33.97 -39.81
CA SER A 288 -63.76 -34.15 -41.27
C SER A 288 -65.00 -34.79 -41.96
N PRO A 289 -65.06 -35.11 -43.29
CA PRO A 289 -63.99 -35.16 -44.31
C PRO A 289 -64.36 -34.73 -45.77
N SER A 290 -63.36 -34.74 -46.67
CA SER A 290 -63.36 -35.37 -48.03
C SER A 290 -63.04 -34.50 -49.27
N THR A 291 -62.18 -35.09 -50.13
CA THR A 291 -61.91 -34.87 -51.59
C THR A 291 -61.14 -33.60 -51.99
N SER A 292 -59.84 -33.66 -52.29
CA SER A 292 -59.12 -34.17 -53.48
C SER A 292 -59.08 -33.18 -54.66
N ILE A 293 -57.88 -32.75 -55.07
CA ILE A 293 -57.36 -32.73 -56.47
C ILE A 293 -55.85 -32.39 -56.44
N TRP A 294 -55.12 -33.11 -57.28
CA TRP A 294 -53.68 -33.13 -57.55
C TRP A 294 -53.08 -31.82 -58.11
N ASN A 295 -51.81 -31.52 -57.79
CA ASN A 295 -50.70 -31.62 -58.74
C ASN A 295 -49.31 -31.53 -58.06
N PRO A 296 -48.25 -32.14 -58.63
CA PRO A 296 -46.97 -32.40 -57.97
C PRO A 296 -45.88 -31.36 -58.31
N GLY A 297 -44.85 -31.24 -57.46
CA GLY A 297 -43.62 -30.54 -57.85
C GLY A 297 -42.59 -30.29 -56.75
N ARG A 298 -41.68 -31.26 -56.59
CA ARG A 298 -40.29 -31.18 -56.05
C ARG A 298 -40.10 -30.94 -54.54
N LEU A 299 -39.72 -31.99 -53.80
CA LEU A 299 -38.34 -32.41 -53.43
C LEU A 299 -37.59 -31.33 -52.63
N LEU A 300 -36.93 -31.54 -51.49
CA LEU A 300 -36.70 -32.64 -50.54
C LEU A 300 -35.91 -31.98 -49.38
N ALA A 301 -36.23 -32.26 -48.11
CA ALA A 301 -35.28 -32.51 -46.99
C ALA A 301 -35.82 -32.09 -45.61
N LEU A 302 -36.16 -33.11 -44.81
CA LEU A 302 -36.28 -33.18 -43.34
C LEU A 302 -36.08 -34.69 -43.01
N PRO A 303 -35.88 -35.15 -41.75
CA PRO A 303 -36.05 -34.47 -40.45
C PRO A 303 -34.83 -34.59 -39.50
N LEU A 304 -34.67 -33.69 -38.50
CA LEU A 304 -35.06 -33.79 -37.07
C LEU A 304 -34.58 -35.07 -36.37
N ILE A 305 -34.06 -34.99 -35.14
CA ILE A 305 -34.88 -35.07 -33.92
C ILE A 305 -34.15 -34.48 -32.69
N LEU A 306 -34.96 -33.82 -31.85
CA LEU A 306 -34.71 -33.35 -30.47
C LEU A 306 -34.57 -34.50 -29.46
N SER A 307 -33.78 -34.27 -28.41
CA SER A 307 -34.15 -34.34 -26.97
C SER A 307 -32.81 -34.20 -26.19
N GLU A 308 -32.68 -33.69 -24.96
CA GLU A 308 -33.51 -33.76 -23.77
C GLU A 308 -32.88 -32.81 -22.72
N ILE A 309 -33.68 -32.27 -21.81
CA ILE A 309 -33.25 -31.39 -20.70
C ILE A 309 -33.57 -32.08 -19.36
N HIS A 310 -32.70 -31.84 -18.36
CA HIS A 310 -32.79 -31.98 -16.87
C HIS A 310 -32.03 -33.17 -16.22
N PRO A 311 -31.69 -33.11 -14.91
CA PRO A 311 -31.23 -31.98 -14.07
C PRO A 311 -30.04 -32.35 -13.13
N LEU A 312 -29.69 -31.42 -12.24
CA LEU A 312 -28.65 -31.40 -11.18
C LEU A 312 -28.54 -32.63 -10.25
N VAL A 313 -27.31 -33.06 -9.91
CA VAL A 313 -26.89 -33.66 -8.60
C VAL A 313 -25.37 -33.40 -8.36
N PRO A 314 -24.80 -33.57 -7.15
CA PRO A 314 -24.04 -32.53 -6.45
C PRO A 314 -22.52 -32.79 -6.41
N LEU A 315 -21.74 -31.76 -6.06
CA LEU A 315 -20.33 -31.90 -5.70
C LEU A 315 -20.19 -32.79 -4.46
N LYS A 316 -19.72 -34.02 -4.65
CA LYS A 316 -19.25 -34.91 -3.59
C LYS A 316 -17.73 -34.81 -3.54
N THR A 317 -17.23 -34.39 -2.39
CA THR A 317 -15.83 -34.40 -1.95
C THR A 317 -15.07 -35.66 -2.38
N MET A 318 -13.89 -35.49 -2.98
CA MET A 318 -12.87 -36.53 -3.10
C MET A 318 -11.51 -36.02 -2.59
N PRO A 319 -10.65 -36.94 -2.11
CA PRO A 319 -9.55 -36.64 -1.20
C PRO A 319 -8.22 -36.38 -1.92
N ARG A 320 -7.28 -35.83 -1.14
CA ARG A 320 -5.85 -35.68 -1.43
C ARG A 320 -5.27 -36.87 -2.18
N MET A 321 -4.69 -36.62 -3.35
CA MET A 321 -3.69 -37.49 -3.97
C MET A 321 -2.33 -36.81 -3.93
N THR A 322 -1.37 -37.59 -3.47
CA THR A 322 0.03 -37.28 -3.18
C THR A 322 0.87 -37.09 -4.43
N ASP A 323 1.91 -36.28 -4.27
CA ASP A 323 3.02 -36.05 -5.19
C ASP A 323 3.53 -37.34 -5.84
N VAL A 324 3.67 -37.32 -7.17
CA VAL A 324 4.57 -38.09 -8.07
C VAL A 324 4.00 -38.16 -9.51
N ALA A 325 2.72 -37.81 -9.74
CA ALA A 325 2.12 -37.84 -11.08
C ALA A 325 2.07 -36.49 -11.85
N CYS A 326 2.71 -35.42 -11.35
CA CYS A 326 2.66 -34.10 -12.00
C CYS A 326 3.78 -33.86 -13.04
N SER A 327 4.87 -34.63 -12.99
CA SER A 327 6.03 -34.43 -13.91
C SER A 327 5.89 -35.07 -15.30
N LEU A 328 4.81 -35.82 -15.58
CA LEU A 328 4.61 -36.47 -16.90
C LEU A 328 3.47 -35.87 -17.74
N ILE A 329 2.74 -34.87 -17.23
CA ILE A 329 1.68 -34.17 -17.97
C ILE A 329 2.14 -32.80 -18.51
N LEU A 330 3.24 -32.24 -17.97
CA LEU A 330 3.78 -30.95 -18.40
C LEU A 330 4.72 -31.01 -19.64
N SER A 331 5.19 -32.18 -20.07
CA SER A 331 6.03 -32.27 -21.29
C SER A 331 5.25 -32.44 -22.61
N LEU A 332 3.95 -32.75 -22.56
CA LEU A 332 3.10 -32.95 -23.76
C LEU A 332 2.26 -31.73 -24.15
N GLN A 333 2.25 -30.65 -23.35
CA GLN A 333 1.54 -29.40 -23.69
C GLN A 333 2.44 -28.31 -24.30
N VAL A 334 3.77 -28.41 -24.16
CA VAL A 334 4.71 -27.42 -24.73
C VAL A 334 4.98 -27.65 -26.22
N HIS A 335 4.73 -28.85 -26.76
CA HIS A 335 4.92 -29.13 -28.19
C HIS A 335 3.70 -28.79 -29.09
N ARG A 336 2.52 -28.49 -28.52
CA ARG A 336 1.33 -28.11 -29.29
C ARG A 336 1.10 -26.59 -29.41
N PHE A 337 1.78 -25.78 -28.61
CA PHE A 337 1.67 -24.31 -28.71
C PHE A 337 2.67 -23.68 -29.68
N LEU A 338 3.77 -24.36 -30.02
CA LEU A 338 4.77 -23.88 -30.99
C LEU A 338 4.41 -24.14 -32.47
N LEU A 339 3.25 -24.74 -32.75
CA LEU A 339 2.78 -25.06 -34.12
C LEU A 339 1.57 -24.22 -34.57
N VAL A 340 1.14 -23.23 -33.78
CA VAL A 340 0.06 -22.28 -34.15
C VAL A 340 0.61 -20.86 -34.37
N ILE A 341 1.92 -20.66 -34.24
CA ILE A 341 2.60 -19.41 -34.62
C ILE A 341 3.73 -19.76 -35.60
N ARG A 342 3.35 -20.13 -36.83
CA ARG A 342 4.19 -20.00 -38.01
C ARG A 342 3.33 -19.92 -39.26
#